data_AF-A0A1N7HBV8-F1
#
_entry.id   AF-A0A1N7HBV8-F1
#
_cell.length_a   1.000
_cell.length_b   1.000
_cell.length_c   1.000
_cell.angle_alpha   90.00
_cell.angle_beta   90.00
_cell.angle_gamma   90.00
#
_symmetry.space_group_name_H-M   'P 1'
#
loop_
_entity.id
_entity.type
_entity.pdbx_description
1 polymer ?
#
loop_
_entity_poly.entity_id
_entity_poly.type
_entity_poly.pdbx_seq_one_letter_code
_entity_poly.pdbx_strand_id
1 'polypeptide(L)' 'METYSLLRQFADSWALLALTLIFLGVIVWAFRPGSRPIHDDAADVPFRNNDERPAPRREARAPHNVKGNGDV' A
#
# COMPACT_ATOMS: atom_id res chain seq x y z
N MET A 1 31.13 -37.11 -32.93
CA MET A 1 29.71 -37.36 -32.59
C MET A 1 29.47 -37.52 -31.08
N GLU A 2 30.48 -37.85 -30.27
CA GLU A 2 30.37 -38.00 -28.80
C GLU A 2 30.02 -36.72 -28.02
N THR A 3 30.59 -35.55 -28.39
CA THR A 3 30.42 -34.29 -27.65
C THR A 3 28.98 -33.75 -27.69
N TYR A 4 28.31 -33.90 -28.83
CA TYR A 4 26.91 -33.48 -28.98
C TYR A 4 25.97 -34.36 -28.16
N SER A 5 26.23 -35.67 -28.06
CA SER A 5 25.43 -36.59 -27.24
C SER A 5 25.51 -36.25 -25.75
N LEU A 6 26.72 -35.97 -25.25
CA LEU A 6 26.93 -35.56 -23.85
C LEU A 6 26.21 -34.25 -23.52
N LEU A 7 26.36 -33.24 -24.37
CA LEU A 7 25.69 -31.95 -24.20
C LEU A 7 24.17 -32.11 -24.25
N ARG A 8 23.68 -32.96 -25.16
CA ARG A 8 22.25 -33.25 -25.31
C ARG A 8 21.69 -34.00 -24.10
N GLN A 9 22.39 -35.00 -23.57
CA GLN A 9 21.94 -35.70 -22.37
C GLN A 9 21.89 -34.80 -21.14
N PHE A 10 22.79 -33.82 -21.04
CA PHE A 10 22.73 -32.81 -19.99
C PHE A 10 21.56 -31.83 -20.20
N ALA A 11 21.32 -31.40 -21.45
CA ALA A 11 20.23 -30.49 -21.81
C ALA A 11 18.83 -31.14 -21.76
N ASP A 12 18.71 -32.42 -22.12
CA ASP A 12 17.47 -33.22 -22.07
C ASP A 12 17.10 -33.61 -20.63
N SER A 13 17.89 -33.19 -19.64
CA SER A 13 17.50 -33.32 -18.24
C SER A 13 16.32 -32.38 -17.92
N TRP A 14 15.40 -32.87 -17.08
CA TRP A 14 14.23 -32.11 -16.64
C TRP A 14 14.56 -30.78 -15.93
N ALA A 15 15.83 -30.56 -15.57
CA ALA A 15 16.31 -29.37 -14.89
C ALA A 15 16.15 -28.08 -15.71
N LEU A 16 16.45 -28.10 -17.02
CA LEU A 16 16.28 -26.90 -17.85
C LEU A 16 14.80 -26.51 -17.95
N LEU A 17 13.93 -27.50 -18.14
CA LEU A 17 12.48 -27.31 -18.24
C LEU A 17 11.91 -26.78 -16.92
N ALA A 18 12.34 -27.33 -15.78
CA ALA A 18 11.96 -26.85 -14.45
C ALA A 18 12.40 -25.38 -14.21
N LEU A 19 13.64 -25.02 -14.57
CA LEU A 19 14.14 -23.65 -14.47
C LEU A 19 13.30 -22.68 -15.31
N THR A 20 12.97 -23.05 -16.55
CA THR A 20 12.13 -22.23 -17.44
C THR A 20 10.73 -22.03 -16.87
N LEU A 21 10.11 -23.09 -16.34
CA LEU A 21 8.78 -23.00 -15.73
C LEU A 21 8.79 -22.12 -14.47
N ILE A 22 9.80 -22.26 -13.61
CA ILE A 22 9.96 -21.40 -12.42
C ILE A 22 10.16 -19.94 -12.85
N PHE A 23 11.03 -19.69 -13.83
CA PHE A 23 11.29 -18.35 -14.33
C PHE A 23 10.02 -17.67 -14.87
N LEU A 24 9.26 -18.38 -15.70
CA LEU A 24 7.97 -17.89 -16.19
C LEU A 24 6.96 -17.72 -15.06
N GLY A 25 6.94 -18.63 -14.08
CA GLY A 25 6.10 -18.53 -12.90
C GLY A 25 6.39 -17.26 -12.09
N VAL A 26 7.66 -16.93 -11.88
CA VAL A 26 8.11 -15.70 -11.20
C VAL A 26 7.76 -14.46 -12.01
N ILE A 27 7.96 -14.48 -13.34
CA ILE A 27 7.54 -13.40 -14.22
C ILE A 27 6.04 -13.13 -14.07
N VAL A 28 5.22 -14.17 -14.23
CA VAL A 28 3.76 -14.05 -14.12
C VAL A 28 3.35 -13.59 -12.73
N TRP A 29 4.03 -14.05 -11.67
CA TRP A 29 3.78 -13.61 -10.31
C TRP A 29 4.18 -12.15 -10.07
N ALA A 30 5.32 -11.70 -10.59
CA ALA A 30 5.77 -10.31 -10.50
C ALA A 30 4.84 -9.35 -11.25
N PHE A 31 4.30 -9.80 -12.39
CA PHE A 31 3.29 -9.05 -13.14
C PHE A 31 1.87 -9.26 -12.63
N ARG A 32 1.62 -10.20 -11.70
CA ARG A 32 0.31 -10.35 -11.07
C ARG A 32 0.09 -9.14 -10.18
N PRO A 33 -0.89 -8.27 -10.49
CA PRO A 33 -1.10 -7.02 -9.77
C PRO A 33 -1.81 -7.31 -8.44
N GLY A 34 -1.10 -7.94 -7.50
CA GLY A 34 -1.64 -8.41 -6.23
C GLY A 34 -1.91 -7.33 -5.18
N SER A 35 -1.51 -6.07 -5.43
CA SER A 35 -1.58 -5.02 -4.39
C SER A 35 -2.15 -3.68 -4.85
N ARG A 36 -2.87 -3.66 -5.98
CA ARG A 36 -3.61 -2.47 -6.40
C ARG A 36 -4.71 -1.99 -5.44
N PRO A 37 -5.39 -2.81 -4.60
CA PRO A 37 -6.50 -2.28 -3.80
C PRO A 37 -6.08 -1.66 -2.45
N ILE A 38 -4.83 -1.79 -1.99
CA ILE A 38 -4.41 -1.22 -0.68
C ILE A 38 -3.84 0.21 -0.82
N HIS A 39 -3.42 0.60 -2.02
CA HIS A 39 -2.91 1.96 -2.27
C HIS A 39 -4.00 2.99 -2.55
N ASP A 40 -5.21 2.55 -2.93
CA ASP A 40 -6.36 3.44 -3.12
C ASP A 40 -6.89 3.98 -1.78
N ASP A 41 -6.86 3.17 -0.71
CA ASP A 41 -7.34 3.59 0.62
C ASP A 41 -6.43 4.65 1.29
N ALA A 42 -5.13 4.63 1.01
CA ALA A 42 -4.17 5.61 1.54
C ALA A 42 -4.19 6.95 0.78
N ALA A 43 -4.59 6.93 -0.50
CA ALA A 43 -4.69 8.13 -1.33
C ALA A 43 -5.91 8.98 -0.99
N ASP A 44 -6.93 8.41 -0.33
CA ASP A 44 -8.19 9.09 0.02
C ASP A 44 -8.11 9.84 1.37
N VAL A 45 -7.08 9.57 2.18
CA VAL A 45 -6.86 10.22 3.49
C VAL A 45 -6.63 11.74 3.39
N PRO A 46 -5.84 12.27 2.44
CA PRO A 46 -5.65 13.72 2.32
C PRO A 46 -6.87 14.45 1.73
N PHE A 47 -7.75 13.75 1.01
CA PHE A 47 -8.91 14.38 0.36
C PHE A 47 -10.10 14.60 1.29
N ARG A 48 -10.21 13.82 2.36
CA ARG A 48 -11.27 13.96 3.38
C ARG A 48 -11.23 15.27 4.17
N ASN A 49 -10.10 15.98 4.16
CA ASN A 49 -9.91 17.20 4.93
C ASN A 49 -10.14 18.50 4.13
N ASN A 50 -10.50 18.43 2.84
CA ASN A 50 -10.69 19.63 2.02
C ASN A 50 -12.06 20.28 2.18
N ASP A 51 -13.04 19.55 2.75
CA ASP A 51 -14.42 20.04 2.90
C ASP A 51 -14.79 20.44 4.34
N GLU A 52 -13.92 20.19 5.32
CA GLU A 52 -14.15 20.65 6.69
C GLU A 52 -13.68 22.10 6.85
N ARG A 53 -14.65 22.99 6.65
CA ARG A 53 -14.67 24.39 7.09
C ARG A 53 -13.77 24.60 8.31
N PRO A 54 -12.96 25.67 8.35
CA PRO A 54 -12.19 25.99 9.54
C PRO A 54 -13.15 26.03 10.72
N ALA A 55 -12.90 25.18 11.73
CA ALA A 55 -13.70 25.13 12.94
C ALA A 55 -13.92 26.58 13.41
N PRO A 56 -15.16 27.02 13.64
CA PRO A 56 -15.43 28.40 14.00
C PRO A 56 -14.59 28.70 15.23
N ARG A 57 -13.65 29.64 15.05
CA ARG A 57 -12.82 30.24 16.10
C ARG A 57 -13.78 30.50 17.25
N ARG A 58 -13.71 29.69 18.31
CA ARG A 58 -14.46 29.94 19.53
C ARG A 58 -14.00 31.31 19.99
N GLU A 59 -14.85 32.28 19.68
CA GLU A 59 -14.67 33.68 20.02
C GLU A 59 -14.29 33.72 21.48
N ALA A 60 -13.26 34.53 21.74
CA ALA A 60 -12.82 34.87 23.07
C ALA A 60 -14.06 35.26 23.88
N ARG A 61 -14.49 34.36 24.77
CA ARG A 61 -15.46 34.67 25.80
C ARG A 61 -14.74 35.57 26.81
N ALA A 62 -14.67 36.85 26.47
CA ALA A 62 -14.37 37.94 27.38
C ALA A 62 -15.49 38.03 28.44
N PRO A 63 -15.21 38.65 29.60
CA PRO A 63 -15.66 38.18 30.91
C PRO A 63 -17.12 38.50 31.22
N HIS A 64 -17.90 37.50 31.65
CA HIS A 64 -19.14 37.77 32.37
C HIS A 64 -18.81 38.01 33.85
N ASN A 65 -18.52 39.25 34.19
CA ASN A 65 -18.60 39.77 35.54
C ASN A 65 -20.07 39.77 36.02
N VAL A 66 -20.30 39.56 37.32
CA VAL A 66 -21.35 40.16 38.18
C VAL A 66 -21.95 39.15 39.18
N LYS A 67 -21.42 39.27 40.41
CA LYS A 67 -22.05 39.09 41.74
C LYS A 67 -22.61 37.72 42.15
N GLY A 68 -21.87 37.08 43.05
CA GLY A 68 -22.40 36.19 44.09
C GLY A 68 -21.59 36.39 45.38
N ASN A 69 -21.56 37.62 45.90
CA ASN A 69 -21.08 37.87 47.26
C ASN A 69 -22.24 37.59 48.22
N GLY A 70 -21.96 36.85 49.28
CA GLY A 70 -22.94 36.46 50.30
C GLY A 70 -23.58 37.65 50.99
N ASP A 71 -24.79 37.41 51.52
CA ASP A 71 -25.45 38.07 52.64
C ASP A 71 -26.86 37.45 52.79
N VAL A 72 -26.99 36.40 53.61
CA VAL A 72 -28.19 36.05 54.39
C VAL A 72 -27.77 35.37 55.69
#